data_AF-A0AAV3ELQ3-F1
#
_entry.id   AF-A0AAV3ELQ3-F1
#
_cell.length_a   1.000
_cell.length_b   1.000
_cell.length_c   1.000
_cell.angle_alpha   90.00
_cell.angle_beta   90.00
_cell.angle_gamma   90.00
#
_symmetry.space_group_name_H-M   'P 1'
#
loop_
_entity.id
_entity.type
_entity.pdbx_description
1 polymer ?
#
loop_
_entity_poly.entity_id
_entity_poly.type
_entity_poly.pdbx_seq_one_letter_code
_entity_poly.pdbx_strand_id
1 'polypeptide(L)'
;MKKDDFLKLGLDDEIAKKCEAASLEELKEYIPKSRFDEVNSAKKKFESDVKDRDKQLEDLKKSTGNIEDFKKQIESLQKENKEKAEHYELEMQKLKVDTKIDSTLSSFGARNIRSVKALLDGVDKFKFDKDGNIEGLEDQIKQIKKSDPYLFANNDTSSVKGVKPVESTAESKSVDVNNMTYSELVSYMSNNPDFKLNN
;
A
#
# COMPACT_ATOMS: atom_id res chain seq x y z
N MET A 1 1.87 1.73 11.93
CA MET A 1 0.49 1.20 11.84
C MET A 1 -0.48 2.33 12.11
N LYS A 2 -1.63 2.36 11.45
CA LYS A 2 -2.67 3.37 11.71
C LYS A 2 -3.55 2.92 12.88
N LYS A 3 -4.29 3.84 13.49
CA LYS A 3 -5.24 3.54 14.57
C LYS A 3 -6.17 2.37 14.22
N ASP A 4 -6.70 2.33 13.00
CA ASP A 4 -7.59 1.26 12.53
C ASP A 4 -6.94 -0.13 12.55
N ASP A 5 -5.62 -0.20 12.35
CA ASP A 5 -4.88 -1.46 12.43
C ASP A 5 -4.79 -1.93 13.89
N PHE A 6 -4.56 -1.01 14.82
CA PHE A 6 -4.52 -1.30 16.26
C PHE A 6 -5.91 -1.68 16.81
N LEU A 7 -6.99 -1.05 16.33
CA LEU A 7 -8.36 -1.42 16.68
C LEU A 7 -8.69 -2.86 16.23
N LYS A 8 -8.24 -3.26 15.03
CA LYS A 8 -8.39 -4.65 14.55
C LYS A 8 -7.62 -5.67 15.39
N LEU A 9 -6.55 -5.24 16.05
CA LEU A 9 -5.79 -6.06 17.00
C LEU A 9 -6.45 -6.14 18.39
N GLY A 10 -7.59 -5.47 18.60
CA GLY A 10 -8.36 -5.52 19.84
C GLY A 10 -7.97 -4.47 20.89
N LEU A 11 -7.17 -3.47 20.52
CA LEU A 11 -6.87 -2.33 21.39
C LEU A 11 -8.07 -1.38 21.45
N ASP A 12 -8.30 -0.73 22.59
CA ASP A 12 -9.32 0.31 22.73
C ASP A 12 -8.92 1.62 22.01
N ASP A 13 -9.89 2.52 21.83
CA ASP A 13 -9.71 3.77 21.07
C ASP A 13 -8.59 4.67 21.60
N GLU A 14 -8.44 4.72 22.92
CA GLU A 14 -7.49 5.61 23.59
C GLU A 14 -6.07 5.08 23.47
N ILE A 15 -5.88 3.77 23.70
CA ILE A 15 -4.59 3.10 23.53
C ILE A 15 -4.20 3.07 22.05
N ALA A 16 -5.14 2.78 21.13
CA ALA A 16 -4.88 2.78 19.69
C ALA A 16 -4.38 4.14 19.18
N LYS A 17 -4.90 5.27 19.71
CA LYS A 17 -4.39 6.61 19.40
C LYS A 17 -2.96 6.83 19.92
N LYS A 18 -2.65 6.39 21.14
CA LYS A 18 -1.29 6.49 21.70
C LYS A 18 -0.29 5.65 20.91
N CYS A 19 -0.68 4.43 20.51
CA CYS A 19 0.12 3.56 19.66
C CYS A 19 0.33 4.13 18.25
N GLU A 20 -0.69 4.73 17.65
CA GLU A 20 -0.56 5.44 16.37
C GLU A 20 0.41 6.62 16.49
N ALA A 21 0.29 7.44 17.53
CA ALA A 21 1.20 8.57 17.76
C ALA A 21 2.65 8.11 17.92
N ALA A 22 2.90 7.07 18.73
CA ALA A 22 4.25 6.49 18.87
C ALA A 22 4.77 5.90 17.56
N SER A 23 3.93 5.20 16.79
CA SER A 23 4.31 4.65 15.48
C SER A 23 4.61 5.75 14.47
N LEU A 24 3.87 6.86 14.48
CA LEU A 24 4.15 8.02 13.63
C LEU A 24 5.44 8.73 14.03
N GLU A 25 5.73 8.82 15.32
CA GLU A 25 6.98 9.40 15.82
C GLU A 25 8.19 8.57 15.39
N GLU A 26 8.13 7.25 15.57
CA GLU A 26 9.18 6.33 15.11
C GLU A 26 9.39 6.42 13.59
N LEU A 27 8.29 6.48 12.81
CA LEU A 27 8.37 6.60 11.35
C LEU A 27 9.06 7.88 10.85
N LYS A 28 9.18 8.95 11.67
CA LYS A 28 9.93 10.15 11.29
C LYS A 28 11.42 9.89 11.09
N GLU A 29 11.97 8.87 11.74
CA GLU A 29 13.38 8.48 11.60
C GLU A 29 13.62 7.64 10.34
N TYR A 30 12.56 7.12 9.72
CA TYR A 30 12.64 6.28 8.53
C TYR A 30 12.52 7.08 7.23
N ILE A 31 13.27 6.66 6.21
CA ILE A 31 13.14 7.21 4.87
C ILE A 31 11.88 6.60 4.22
N PRO A 32 10.92 7.42 3.74
CA PRO A 32 9.77 6.92 3.00
C PRO A 32 10.23 6.12 1.78
N LYS A 33 9.55 4.99 1.48
CA LYS A 33 9.89 4.14 0.33
C LYS A 33 9.95 4.93 -0.98
N SER A 34 9.05 5.89 -1.19
CA SER A 34 9.06 6.76 -2.36
C SER A 34 10.37 7.55 -2.50
N ARG A 35 10.88 8.11 -1.39
CA ARG A 35 12.14 8.86 -1.37
C ARG A 35 13.35 7.94 -1.59
N PHE A 36 13.32 6.75 -1.01
CA PHE A 36 14.35 5.74 -1.26
C PHE A 36 14.39 5.33 -2.74
N ASP A 37 13.23 5.01 -3.32
CA ASP A 37 13.13 4.60 -4.73
C ASP A 37 13.57 5.73 -5.68
N GLU A 38 13.21 6.99 -5.38
CA GLU A 38 13.66 8.16 -6.13
C GLU A 38 15.19 8.30 -6.12
N VAL A 39 15.80 8.31 -4.94
CA VAL A 39 17.26 8.46 -4.79
C VAL A 39 18.01 7.28 -5.41
N ASN A 40 17.52 6.06 -5.23
CA ASN A 40 18.15 4.87 -5.79
C ASN A 40 18.06 4.86 -7.33
N SER A 41 16.94 5.30 -7.89
CA SER A 41 16.79 5.43 -9.35
C SER A 41 17.71 6.51 -9.90
N ALA A 42 17.80 7.66 -9.24
CA ALA A 42 18.73 8.72 -9.62
C ALA A 42 20.19 8.27 -9.54
N LYS A 43 20.57 7.54 -8.49
CA LYS A 43 21.92 6.97 -8.34
C LYS A 43 22.26 6.03 -9.50
N LYS A 44 21.38 5.08 -9.83
CA LYS A 44 21.57 4.15 -10.95
C LYS A 44 21.72 4.90 -12.28
N LYS A 45 20.93 5.96 -12.48
CA LYS A 45 21.05 6.79 -13.68
C LYS A 45 22.41 7.48 -13.74
N PHE A 46 22.85 8.14 -12.67
CA PHE A 46 24.16 8.78 -12.64
C PHE A 46 25.32 7.80 -12.86
N GLU A 47 25.26 6.61 -12.27
CA GLU A 47 26.27 5.56 -12.51
C GLU A 47 26.31 5.13 -13.98
N SER A 48 25.15 5.04 -14.63
CA SER A 48 25.05 4.74 -16.06
C SER A 48 25.61 5.88 -16.92
N ASP A 49 25.22 7.13 -16.62
CA ASP A 49 25.64 8.31 -17.37
C ASP A 49 27.16 8.52 -17.29
N VAL A 50 27.77 8.25 -16.12
CA VAL A 50 29.23 8.30 -15.95
C VAL A 50 29.91 7.25 -16.81
N LYS A 51 29.44 5.99 -16.79
CA LYS A 51 30.02 4.91 -17.62
C LYS A 51 29.89 5.20 -19.11
N ASP A 52 28.73 5.69 -19.54
CA ASP A 52 28.50 6.07 -20.94
C ASP A 52 29.46 7.19 -21.34
N ARG A 53 29.60 8.22 -20.50
CA ARG A 53 30.52 9.34 -20.79
C ARG A 53 31.99 8.92 -20.82
N ASP A 54 32.42 8.04 -19.91
CA ASP A 54 33.77 7.49 -19.94
C ASP A 54 34.03 6.69 -21.22
N LYS A 55 33.04 5.91 -21.67
CA LYS A 55 33.11 5.21 -22.96
C LYS A 55 33.18 6.18 -24.14
N GLN A 56 32.32 7.22 -24.16
CA GLN A 56 32.33 8.25 -25.21
C GLN A 56 33.70 8.95 -25.28
N LEU A 57 34.32 9.24 -24.13
CA LEU A 57 35.64 9.86 -24.06
C LEU A 57 36.75 8.92 -24.57
N GLU A 58 36.70 7.65 -24.20
CA GLU A 58 37.68 6.66 -24.68
C GLU A 58 37.53 6.38 -26.18
N ASP A 59 36.30 6.34 -26.69
CA ASP A 59 36.01 6.19 -28.12
C ASP A 59 36.48 7.43 -28.91
N LEU A 60 36.28 8.64 -28.38
CA LEU A 60 36.84 9.87 -28.95
C LEU A 60 38.37 9.85 -28.93
N LYS A 61 39.00 9.40 -27.84
CA LYS A 61 40.45 9.32 -27.72
C LYS A 61 41.09 8.32 -28.69
N LYS A 62 40.39 7.23 -28.99
CA LYS A 62 40.82 6.19 -29.94
C LYS A 62 40.52 6.54 -31.40
N SER A 63 39.63 7.50 -31.64
CA SER A 63 39.33 7.93 -32.99
C SER A 63 40.59 8.53 -33.64
N THR A 64 40.96 7.99 -34.79
CA THR A 64 42.12 8.44 -35.59
C THR A 64 41.66 9.20 -36.85
N GLY A 65 40.39 9.61 -36.89
CA GLY A 65 39.77 10.31 -38.01
C GLY A 65 40.28 11.75 -38.19
N ASN A 66 39.87 12.39 -39.28
CA ASN A 66 40.20 13.79 -39.53
C ASN A 66 39.31 14.75 -38.69
N ILE A 67 39.57 16.05 -38.78
CA ILE A 67 38.83 17.07 -38.02
C ILE A 67 37.33 17.05 -38.34
N GLU A 68 36.92 16.73 -39.57
CA GLU A 68 35.51 16.59 -39.94
C GLU A 68 34.84 15.40 -39.23
N ASP A 69 35.52 14.25 -39.16
CA ASP A 69 35.01 13.05 -38.51
C ASP A 69 34.84 13.27 -37.00
N PHE A 70 35.81 13.95 -36.37
CA PHE A 70 35.71 14.36 -34.97
C PHE A 70 34.53 15.30 -34.72
N LYS A 71 34.32 16.30 -35.58
CA LYS A 71 33.17 17.23 -35.46
C LYS A 71 31.85 16.47 -35.54
N LYS A 72 31.69 15.57 -36.52
CA LYS A 72 30.48 14.74 -36.65
C LYS A 72 30.25 13.85 -35.44
N GLN A 73 31.30 13.23 -34.90
CA GLN A 73 31.19 12.38 -33.72
C GLN A 73 30.77 13.21 -32.50
N ILE A 74 31.35 14.40 -32.31
CA ILE A 74 30.97 15.31 -31.23
C ILE A 74 29.51 15.76 -31.37
N GLU A 75 29.06 16.15 -32.57
CA GLU A 75 27.67 16.54 -32.81
C GLU A 75 26.69 15.39 -32.53
N SER A 76 27.03 14.16 -32.96
CA SER A 76 26.23 12.97 -32.68
C SER A 76 26.13 12.70 -31.17
N LEU A 77 27.25 12.77 -30.45
CA LEU A 77 27.30 12.57 -29.01
C LEU A 77 26.52 13.65 -28.25
N GLN A 78 26.58 14.91 -28.71
CA GLN A 78 25.79 16.00 -28.14
C GLN A 78 24.29 15.77 -28.33
N LYS A 79 23.88 15.30 -29.52
CA LYS A 79 22.48 14.96 -29.81
C LYS A 79 22.00 13.80 -28.94
N GLU A 80 22.77 12.71 -28.86
CA GLU A 80 22.44 11.55 -28.04
C GLU A 80 22.31 11.94 -26.55
N ASN A 81 23.23 12.74 -26.03
CA ASN A 81 23.19 13.20 -24.64
C ASN A 81 21.97 14.08 -24.37
N LYS A 82 21.54 14.92 -25.33
CA LYS A 82 20.33 15.72 -25.23
C LYS A 82 19.08 14.84 -25.23
N GLU A 83 18.97 13.89 -26.15
CA GLU A 83 17.83 12.95 -26.22
C GLU A 83 17.72 12.10 -24.94
N LYS A 84 18.85 11.62 -24.41
CA LYS A 84 18.89 10.89 -23.13
C LYS A 84 18.42 11.74 -21.95
N ALA A 85 18.77 13.03 -21.92
CA ALA A 85 18.33 13.95 -20.87
C ALA A 85 16.81 14.19 -20.95
N GLU A 86 16.27 14.45 -22.15
CA GLU A 86 14.83 14.61 -22.37
C GLU A 86 14.05 13.34 -21.99
N HIS A 87 14.52 12.16 -22.41
CA HIS A 87 13.90 10.89 -22.05
C HIS A 87 13.89 10.66 -20.54
N TYR A 88 14.99 10.98 -19.86
CA TYR A 88 15.07 10.85 -18.41
C TYR A 88 14.09 11.75 -17.68
N GLU A 89 13.96 12.99 -18.13
CA GLU A 89 13.03 13.94 -17.55
C GLU A 89 11.59 13.44 -17.68
N LEU A 90 11.23 12.91 -18.85
CA LEU A 90 9.92 12.27 -19.08
C LEU A 90 9.70 11.05 -18.18
N GLU A 91 10.69 10.15 -18.06
CA GLU A 91 10.60 8.99 -17.15
C GLU A 91 10.44 9.42 -15.70
N MET A 92 11.14 10.47 -15.27
CA MET A 92 11.05 10.98 -13.91
C MET A 92 9.69 11.61 -13.63
N GLN A 93 9.15 12.37 -14.57
CA GLN A 93 7.78 12.90 -14.47
C GLN A 93 6.76 11.78 -14.38
N LYS A 94 6.88 10.76 -15.24
CA LYS A 94 6.01 9.58 -15.21
C LYS A 94 6.10 8.83 -13.88
N LEU A 95 7.31 8.59 -13.37
CA LEU A 95 7.52 7.92 -12.08
C LEU A 95 6.87 8.70 -10.93
N LYS A 96 6.98 10.04 -10.93
CA LYS A 96 6.33 10.90 -9.93
C LYS A 96 4.82 10.80 -9.99
N VAL A 97 4.24 10.89 -11.19
CA VAL A 97 2.80 10.73 -11.41
C VAL A 97 2.34 9.35 -10.95
N ASP A 98 3.02 8.28 -11.38
CA ASP A 98 2.71 6.90 -11.02
C ASP A 98 2.76 6.69 -9.50
N THR A 99 3.79 7.18 -8.84
CA THR A 99 3.93 7.07 -7.37
C THR A 99 2.80 7.80 -6.65
N LYS A 100 2.40 8.98 -7.14
CA LYS A 100 1.31 9.75 -6.53
C LYS A 100 -0.03 9.06 -6.73
N ILE A 101 -0.30 8.51 -7.91
CA ILE A 101 -1.50 7.72 -8.17
C ILE A 101 -1.54 6.53 -7.22
N ASP A 102 -0.46 5.75 -7.16
CA ASP A 102 -0.41 4.54 -6.34
C ASP A 102 -0.59 4.86 -4.84
N SER A 103 0.00 5.96 -4.37
CA SER A 103 -0.18 6.47 -3.00
C SER A 103 -1.62 6.89 -2.72
N THR A 104 -2.26 7.58 -3.68
CA THR A 104 -3.65 8.03 -3.54
C THR A 104 -4.60 6.83 -3.55
N LEU A 105 -4.45 5.91 -4.49
CA LEU A 105 -5.23 4.67 -4.57
C LEU A 105 -5.09 3.83 -3.30
N SER A 106 -3.89 3.71 -2.76
CA SER A 106 -3.64 3.04 -1.47
C SER A 106 -4.38 3.73 -0.33
N SER A 107 -4.38 5.07 -0.31
CA SER A 107 -5.08 5.86 0.71
C SER A 107 -6.60 5.73 0.65
N PHE A 108 -7.16 5.54 -0.55
CA PHE A 108 -8.59 5.25 -0.75
C PHE A 108 -8.98 3.79 -0.48
N GLY A 109 -8.01 2.93 -0.16
CA GLY A 109 -8.21 1.53 0.17
C GLY A 109 -8.37 0.62 -1.05
N ALA A 110 -7.76 0.94 -2.19
CA ALA A 110 -7.79 0.08 -3.36
C ALA A 110 -7.22 -1.32 -3.03
N ARG A 111 -8.01 -2.37 -3.30
CA ARG A 111 -7.61 -3.78 -3.09
C ARG A 111 -6.52 -4.22 -4.07
N ASN A 112 -6.62 -3.75 -5.31
CA ASN A 112 -5.61 -3.94 -6.34
C ASN A 112 -5.35 -2.62 -7.05
N ILE A 113 -4.23 -1.97 -6.70
CA ILE A 113 -3.82 -0.67 -7.24
C ILE A 113 -3.74 -0.73 -8.78
N ARG A 114 -3.20 -1.81 -9.35
CA ARG A 114 -3.05 -1.96 -10.80
C ARG A 114 -4.41 -2.00 -11.51
N SER A 115 -5.37 -2.73 -10.96
CA SER A 115 -6.72 -2.85 -11.54
C SER A 115 -7.46 -1.51 -11.47
N VAL A 116 -7.42 -0.82 -10.33
CA VAL A 116 -8.10 0.48 -10.19
C VAL A 116 -7.42 1.55 -11.04
N LYS A 117 -6.09 1.52 -11.14
CA LYS A 117 -5.32 2.41 -12.00
C LYS A 117 -5.67 2.26 -13.48
N ALA A 118 -5.99 1.05 -13.94
CA ALA A 118 -6.42 0.81 -15.32
C ALA A 118 -7.81 1.40 -15.64
N LEU A 119 -8.61 1.74 -14.63
CA LEU A 119 -9.91 2.40 -14.77
C LEU A 119 -9.81 3.93 -14.70
N LEU A 120 -8.61 4.48 -14.45
CA LEU A 120 -8.40 5.93 -14.43
C LEU A 120 -8.26 6.46 -15.85
N ASP A 121 -9.05 7.47 -16.18
CA ASP A 121 -8.96 8.14 -17.48
C ASP A 121 -7.89 9.22 -17.45
N GLY A 122 -7.06 9.27 -18.51
CA GLY A 122 -6.15 10.39 -18.74
C GLY A 122 -4.91 10.40 -17.85
N VAL A 123 -4.42 9.22 -17.44
CA VAL A 123 -3.20 9.07 -16.63
C VAL A 123 -2.00 9.84 -17.19
N ASP A 124 -1.90 9.91 -18.52
CA ASP A 124 -0.82 10.61 -19.24
C ASP A 124 -0.96 12.14 -19.26
N LYS A 125 -2.08 12.69 -18.80
CA LYS A 125 -2.39 14.13 -18.81
C LYS A 125 -2.48 14.74 -17.41
N PHE A 126 -2.22 13.95 -16.38
CA PHE A 126 -2.32 14.39 -15.00
C PHE A 126 -1.37 15.56 -14.71
N LYS A 127 -1.95 16.61 -14.13
CA LYS A 127 -1.22 17.80 -13.68
C LYS A 127 -1.21 17.82 -12.17
N PHE A 128 -0.07 18.24 -11.62
CA PHE A 128 0.04 18.51 -10.20
C PHE A 128 -0.57 19.87 -9.88
N ASP A 129 -1.39 19.94 -8.83
CA ASP A 129 -1.83 21.16 -8.21
C ASP A 129 -0.72 21.80 -7.36
N LYS A 130 -1.03 22.93 -6.71
CA LYS A 130 -0.10 23.67 -5.85
C LYS A 130 0.32 22.88 -4.60
N ASP A 131 -0.44 21.88 -4.22
CA ASP A 131 -0.23 21.04 -3.04
C ASP A 131 0.47 19.72 -3.39
N GLY A 132 0.80 19.51 -4.67
CA GLY A 132 1.45 18.30 -5.17
C GLY A 132 0.51 17.10 -5.30
N ASN A 133 -0.81 17.32 -5.34
CA ASN A 133 -1.82 16.33 -5.72
C ASN A 133 -2.15 16.41 -7.20
N ILE A 134 -2.70 15.33 -7.73
CA ILE A 134 -3.13 15.30 -9.12
C ILE A 134 -4.57 15.82 -9.19
N GLU A 135 -4.78 16.90 -9.93
CA GLU A 135 -6.11 17.48 -10.11
C GLU A 135 -7.08 16.45 -10.72
N GLY A 136 -8.27 16.30 -10.13
CA GLY A 136 -9.33 15.40 -10.62
C GLY A 136 -9.12 13.91 -10.33
N LEU A 137 -7.93 13.49 -9.86
CA LEU A 137 -7.67 12.09 -9.52
C LEU A 137 -8.58 11.57 -8.42
N GLU A 138 -8.77 12.34 -7.34
CA GLU A 138 -9.63 11.93 -6.24
C GLU A 138 -11.09 11.77 -6.67
N ASP A 139 -11.59 12.64 -7.55
CA ASP A 139 -12.97 12.60 -8.00
C ASP A 139 -13.22 11.37 -8.88
N GLN A 140 -12.27 11.03 -9.75
CA GLN A 140 -12.29 9.78 -10.50
C GLN A 140 -12.27 8.57 -9.56
N ILE A 141 -11.39 8.55 -8.55
CA ILE A 141 -11.33 7.44 -7.58
C ILE A 141 -12.66 7.32 -6.81
N LYS A 142 -13.28 8.44 -6.40
CA LYS A 142 -14.60 8.45 -5.75
C LYS A 142 -15.69 7.92 -6.67
N GLN A 143 -15.64 8.24 -7.97
CA GLN A 143 -16.59 7.72 -8.95
C GLN A 143 -16.42 6.21 -9.16
N ILE A 144 -15.19 5.72 -9.32
CA ILE A 144 -14.89 4.28 -9.45
C ILE A 144 -15.30 3.55 -8.17
N LYS A 145 -15.13 4.17 -6.99
CA LYS A 145 -15.59 3.59 -5.72
C LYS A 145 -17.12 3.47 -5.64
N LYS A 146 -17.87 4.32 -6.34
CA LYS A 146 -19.34 4.24 -6.44
C LYS A 146 -19.79 3.21 -7.48
N SER A 147 -19.13 3.13 -8.64
CA SER A 147 -19.47 2.17 -9.70
C SER A 147 -19.03 0.75 -9.37
N ASP A 148 -17.84 0.61 -8.79
CA ASP A 148 -17.16 -0.66 -8.52
C ASP A 148 -16.67 -0.75 -7.06
N PRO A 149 -17.58 -0.75 -6.06
CA PRO A 149 -17.19 -0.75 -4.65
C PRO A 149 -16.29 -1.94 -4.26
N TYR A 150 -16.45 -3.09 -4.92
CA TYR A 150 -15.70 -4.33 -4.68
C TYR A 150 -14.19 -4.20 -4.94
N LEU A 151 -13.76 -3.18 -5.68
CA LEU A 151 -12.35 -2.87 -5.92
C LEU A 151 -11.69 -2.17 -4.73
N PHE A 152 -12.47 -1.69 -3.77
CA PHE A 152 -12.00 -0.99 -2.58
C PHE A 152 -12.29 -1.80 -1.32
N ALA A 153 -11.49 -1.59 -0.29
CA ALA A 153 -11.76 -2.14 1.02
C ALA A 153 -13.00 -1.44 1.61
N ASN A 154 -14.01 -2.23 1.95
CA ASN A 154 -15.09 -1.78 2.82
C ASN A 154 -14.55 -1.76 4.25
N ASN A 155 -14.71 -0.64 4.94
CA ASN A 155 -14.42 -0.55 6.38
C ASN A 155 -15.48 -1.27 7.23
N ASP A 156 -16.40 -1.99 6.61
CA ASP A 156 -17.30 -2.90 7.29
C ASP A 156 -16.48 -4.10 7.76
N THR A 157 -15.94 -3.97 8.96
CA THR A 157 -15.60 -5.12 9.79
C THR A 157 -16.89 -5.88 10.08
N SER A 158 -17.33 -6.71 9.12
CA SER A 158 -18.21 -7.82 9.41
C SER A 158 -17.43 -8.73 10.33
N SER A 159 -17.51 -8.46 11.63
CA SER A 159 -17.09 -9.35 12.67
C SER A 159 -17.91 -10.63 12.49
N VAL A 160 -17.36 -11.61 11.77
CA VAL A 160 -17.84 -12.97 11.87
C VAL A 160 -17.53 -13.36 13.31
N LYS A 161 -18.54 -13.21 14.17
CA LYS A 161 -18.50 -13.66 15.56
C LYS A 161 -18.37 -15.18 15.45
N GLY A 162 -17.14 -15.67 15.51
CA GLY A 162 -16.85 -17.09 15.40
C GLY A 162 -17.71 -17.84 16.39
N VAL A 163 -18.58 -18.71 15.90
CA VAL A 163 -19.20 -19.74 16.73
C VAL A 163 -18.05 -20.59 17.24
N LYS A 164 -17.78 -20.54 18.54
CA LYS A 164 -16.78 -21.40 19.17
C LYS A 164 -17.19 -22.86 18.88
N PRO A 165 -16.36 -23.66 18.20
CA PRO A 165 -16.57 -25.10 18.17
C PRO A 165 -16.50 -25.61 19.60
N VAL A 166 -17.39 -26.52 19.98
CA VAL A 166 -17.32 -27.16 21.29
C VAL A 166 -16.11 -28.11 21.26
N GLU A 167 -14.97 -27.63 21.75
CA GLU A 167 -13.85 -28.51 22.11
C GLU A 167 -14.11 -29.02 23.52
N SER A 168 -14.27 -30.34 23.63
CA SER A 168 -14.28 -31.06 24.90
C SER A 168 -12.96 -30.87 25.61
N THR A 169 -12.90 -29.91 26.53
CA THR A 169 -11.97 -29.96 27.65
C THR A 169 -12.76 -29.84 28.93
N ALA A 170 -12.61 -30.87 29.75
CA ALA A 170 -13.26 -31.05 31.02
C ALA A 170 -12.87 -29.92 31.99
N GLU A 171 -13.81 -29.00 32.22
CA GLU A 171 -13.87 -28.19 33.44
C GLU A 171 -15.33 -28.11 33.89
N SER A 172 -15.60 -28.78 35.00
CA SER A 172 -16.89 -28.85 35.68
C SER A 172 -17.35 -27.47 36.14
N LYS A 173 -18.36 -26.92 35.46
CA LYS A 173 -19.22 -25.88 36.04
C LYS A 173 -20.41 -26.58 36.70
N SER A 174 -20.44 -26.58 38.02
CA SER A 174 -21.61 -27.01 38.79
C SER A 174 -22.79 -26.08 38.50
N VAL A 175 -23.85 -26.61 37.91
CA VAL A 175 -25.13 -25.92 37.73
C VAL A 175 -25.93 -26.05 39.02
N ASP A 176 -26.33 -24.92 39.62
CA ASP A 176 -27.19 -24.89 40.80
C ASP A 176 -28.65 -25.11 40.38
N VAL A 177 -29.10 -26.36 40.49
CA VAL A 177 -30.43 -26.82 40.06
C VAL A 177 -31.57 -26.32 40.95
N ASN A 178 -31.27 -25.74 42.12
CA ASN A 178 -32.30 -25.27 43.07
C ASN A 178 -32.96 -23.95 42.64
N ASN A 179 -32.35 -23.24 41.69
CA ASN A 179 -32.85 -21.95 41.17
C ASN A 179 -33.40 -22.05 39.74
N MET A 180 -33.57 -23.26 39.19
CA MET A 180 -34.16 -23.45 37.86
C MET A 180 -35.69 -23.53 37.93
N THR A 181 -36.36 -23.00 36.90
CA THR A 181 -37.80 -23.19 36.76
C THR A 181 -38.12 -24.65 36.46
N TYR A 182 -39.33 -25.10 36.78
CA TYR A 182 -39.75 -26.50 36.58
C TYR A 182 -39.57 -26.96 35.12
N SER A 183 -39.86 -26.08 34.15
CA SER A 183 -39.67 -26.35 32.71
C SER A 183 -38.20 -26.51 32.32
N GLU A 184 -37.31 -25.75 32.95
CA GLU A 184 -35.87 -25.82 32.69
C GLU A 184 -35.26 -27.07 33.35
N LEU A 185 -35.77 -27.46 34.52
CA LEU A 185 -35.35 -28.66 35.24
C LEU A 185 -35.70 -29.94 34.45
N VAL A 186 -36.92 -30.02 33.90
CA VAL A 186 -37.35 -31.16 33.05
C VAL A 186 -36.50 -31.26 31.80
N SER A 187 -36.18 -30.12 31.17
CA SER A 187 -35.32 -30.07 29.99
C SER A 187 -33.89 -30.51 30.32
N TYR A 188 -33.39 -30.13 31.49
CA TYR A 188 -32.07 -30.52 31.99
C TYR A 188 -31.98 -32.01 32.30
N MET A 189 -32.98 -32.60 32.97
CA MET A 189 -33.03 -34.05 33.25
C MET A 189 -33.19 -34.88 31.98
N SER A 190 -33.96 -34.40 30.99
CA SER A 190 -34.11 -35.10 29.70
C SER A 190 -32.79 -35.17 28.92
N ASN A 191 -31.96 -34.14 29.04
CA ASN A 191 -30.66 -34.06 28.40
C ASN A 191 -29.53 -34.68 29.24
N ASN A 192 -29.78 -35.02 30.51
CA ASN A 192 -28.82 -35.62 31.44
C ASN A 192 -29.48 -36.79 32.20
N PRO A 193 -29.66 -37.96 31.56
CA PRO A 193 -30.43 -39.08 32.11
C PRO A 193 -29.84 -39.71 33.38
N ASP A 194 -28.56 -39.46 33.67
CA ASP A 194 -27.88 -39.94 34.89
C ASP A 194 -28.02 -38.97 36.09
N PHE A 195 -28.65 -37.80 35.90
CA PHE A 195 -28.83 -36.82 36.96
C PHE A 195 -29.94 -37.23 37.93
N LYS A 196 -29.60 -37.41 39.21
CA LYS A 196 -30.55 -37.67 40.31
C LYS A 196 -30.59 -36.47 41.24
N LEU A 197 -31.80 -35.99 41.56
CA LEU A 197 -31.98 -35.02 42.63
C LEU A 197 -31.60 -35.69 43.96
N ASN A 198 -30.55 -35.18 44.60
CA ASN A 198 -30.27 -35.51 45.99
C ASN A 198 -31.21 -34.63 46.84
N ASN A 199 -32.12 -35.27 47.59
CA ASN A 199 -32.89 -34.61 48.65
C ASN A 199 -31.99 -34.22 49.82
#